data_AF-A0A2D7VWU0-F1
#
_entry.id   AF-A0A2D7VWU0-F1
#
_cell.length_a   1.000
_cell.length_b   1.000
_cell.length_c   1.000
_cell.angle_alpha   90.00
_cell.angle_beta   90.00
_cell.angle_gamma   90.00
#
_symmetry.space_group_name_H-M   'P 1'
#
loop_
_entity.id
_entity.type
_entity.pdbx_description
1 polymer ?
#
loop_
_entity_poly.entity_id
_entity_poly.type
_entity_poly.pdbx_seq_one_letter_code
_entity_poly.pdbx_strand_id
1 'polypeptide(L)'
;MKMTKTHFETLRVLIAGLLEQHPDTPIHYSNGNFARANSVKDLNKRYRWDLFYAATRFEKSFRDELTYLQDSHIDTALRNIVTPIERKF
;
A
#
# COMPACT_ATOMS: atom_id res chain seq x y z
N MET A 1 6.16 -11.68 -14.72
CA MET A 1 6.96 -10.46 -15.00
C MET A 1 7.34 -9.82 -13.66
N LYS A 2 8.34 -8.94 -13.57
CA LYS A 2 8.66 -8.24 -12.30
C LYS A 2 8.50 -6.73 -12.49
N MET A 3 8.18 -6.03 -11.42
CA MET A 3 8.19 -4.56 -11.40
C MET A 3 9.60 -4.06 -11.69
N THR A 4 9.72 -3.05 -12.56
CA THR A 4 11.02 -2.42 -12.83
C THR A 4 11.54 -1.71 -11.58
N LYS A 5 12.86 -1.56 -11.49
CA LYS A 5 13.49 -0.84 -10.36
C LYS A 5 12.98 0.60 -10.25
N THR A 6 12.83 1.28 -11.38
CA THR A 6 12.30 2.65 -11.42
C THR A 6 10.90 2.72 -10.82
N HIS A 7 9.97 1.85 -11.24
CA HIS A 7 8.61 1.87 -10.72
C HIS A 7 8.56 1.48 -9.24
N PHE A 8 9.44 0.56 -8.82
CA PHE A 8 9.57 0.19 -7.42
C PHE A 8 9.99 1.40 -6.56
N GLU A 9 11.03 2.13 -6.96
CA GLU A 9 11.50 3.31 -6.22
C GLU A 9 10.46 4.43 -6.21
N THR A 10 9.80 4.70 -7.35
CA THR A 10 8.70 5.69 -7.40
C THR A 10 7.60 5.32 -6.42
N LEU A 11 7.14 4.05 -6.43
CA LEU A 11 6.12 3.59 -5.50
C LEU A 11 6.56 3.70 -4.04
N ARG A 12 7.82 3.37 -3.74
CA ARG A 12 8.40 3.49 -2.40
C ARG A 12 8.38 4.94 -1.91
N VAL A 13 8.77 5.90 -2.75
CA VAL A 13 8.77 7.33 -2.42
C VAL A 13 7.35 7.84 -2.20
N LEU A 14 6.40 7.47 -3.07
CA LEU A 14 5.00 7.90 -2.93
C LEU A 14 4.37 7.38 -1.62
N ILE A 15 4.61 6.12 -1.27
CA ILE A 15 4.12 5.54 -0.01
C ILE A 15 4.79 6.18 1.20
N ALA A 16 6.11 6.42 1.14
CA ALA A 16 6.83 7.08 2.23
C ALA A 16 6.28 8.49 2.47
N GLY A 17 6.12 9.30 1.42
CA GLY A 17 5.55 10.65 1.53
C GLY A 17 4.11 10.65 2.07
N LEU A 18 3.29 9.66 1.69
CA LEU A 18 1.95 9.50 2.25
C LEU A 18 1.98 9.23 3.76
N LEU A 19 2.89 8.37 4.22
CA LEU A 19 3.04 8.04 5.64
C LEU A 19 3.66 9.20 6.44
N GLU A 20 4.51 10.02 5.84
CA GLU A 20 5.01 11.25 6.45
C GLU A 20 3.90 12.29 6.63
N GLN A 21 2.99 12.40 5.66
CA GLN A 21 1.81 13.29 5.76
C GLN A 21 0.76 12.78 6.74
N HIS A 22 0.66 11.45 6.91
CA HIS A 22 -0.33 10.79 7.75
C HIS A 22 0.32 9.73 8.66
N PRO A 23 1.14 10.14 9.64
CA PRO A 23 1.94 9.22 10.45
C PRO A 23 1.12 8.28 11.32
N ASP A 24 -0.12 8.64 11.65
CA ASP A 24 -1.03 7.82 12.46
C ASP A 24 -1.69 6.67 11.67
N THR A 25 -1.50 6.64 10.35
CA THR A 25 -2.10 5.63 9.45
C THR A 25 -1.87 4.19 9.93
N PRO A 26 -0.63 3.74 10.29
CA PRO A 26 -0.42 2.40 10.83
C PRO A 26 -1.23 2.13 12.12
N ILE A 27 -1.37 3.13 12.99
CA ILE A 27 -2.09 3.02 14.27
C ILE A 27 -3.60 2.87 14.01
N HIS A 28 -4.16 3.66 13.09
CA HIS A 28 -5.57 3.53 12.70
C HIS A 28 -5.91 2.13 12.20
N TYR A 29 -5.07 1.55 11.33
CA TYR A 29 -5.30 0.19 10.84
C TYR A 29 -5.10 -0.86 11.94
N SER A 30 -4.07 -0.70 12.79
CA SER A 30 -3.81 -1.60 13.91
C SER A 30 -4.99 -1.68 14.87
N ASN A 31 -5.67 -0.54 15.10
CA ASN A 31 -6.82 -0.42 16.01
C ASN A 31 -8.19 -0.63 15.32
N GLY A 32 -8.22 -0.91 14.01
CA GLY A 32 -9.49 -1.16 13.31
C GLY A 32 -10.30 0.10 12.99
N ASN A 33 -9.67 1.28 13.03
CA ASN A 33 -10.28 2.57 12.74
C ASN A 33 -10.48 2.81 11.23
N PHE A 34 -11.12 1.86 10.55
CA PHE A 34 -11.45 1.93 9.14
C PHE A 34 -12.71 1.11 8.83
N ALA A 35 -13.32 1.37 7.67
CA ALA A 35 -14.58 0.75 7.31
C ALA A 35 -14.47 -0.79 7.24
N ARG A 36 -15.42 -1.49 7.89
CA ARG A 36 -15.54 -2.96 7.88
C ARG A 36 -14.30 -3.69 8.42
N ALA A 37 -13.58 -3.10 9.39
CA ALA A 37 -12.39 -3.69 9.97
C ALA A 37 -12.56 -5.14 10.45
N ASN A 38 -13.70 -5.45 11.09
CA ASN A 38 -14.05 -6.79 11.58
C ASN A 38 -14.24 -7.84 10.47
N SER A 39 -14.48 -7.42 9.23
CA SER A 39 -14.66 -8.33 8.08
C SER A 39 -13.36 -8.63 7.33
N VAL A 40 -12.25 -7.96 7.68
CA VAL A 40 -10.97 -8.16 7.01
C VAL A 40 -10.32 -9.45 7.49
N LYS A 41 -10.02 -10.36 6.56
CA LYS A 41 -9.28 -11.60 6.85
C LYS A 41 -7.77 -11.35 6.99
N ASP A 42 -7.20 -10.60 6.05
CA ASP A 42 -5.77 -10.25 6.02
C ASP A 42 -5.60 -8.74 6.17
N LEU A 43 -5.28 -8.30 7.39
CA LEU A 43 -5.09 -6.89 7.72
C LEU A 43 -3.92 -6.28 6.96
N ASN A 44 -2.81 -7.01 6.85
CA ASN A 44 -1.59 -6.52 6.22
C ASN A 44 -1.77 -6.37 4.70
N LYS A 45 -2.47 -7.31 4.05
CA LYS A 45 -2.84 -7.16 2.65
C LYS A 45 -3.77 -5.95 2.46
N ARG A 46 -4.82 -5.81 3.27
CA ARG A 46 -5.71 -4.66 3.18
C ARG A 46 -4.95 -3.34 3.31
N TYR A 47 -4.10 -3.24 4.33
CA TYR A 47 -3.28 -2.07 4.63
C TYR A 47 -2.37 -1.68 3.44
N ARG A 48 -1.61 -2.63 2.90
CA ARG A 48 -0.72 -2.43 1.75
C ARG A 48 -1.45 -1.92 0.52
N TRP A 49 -2.60 -2.52 0.21
CA TRP A 49 -3.38 -2.14 -0.96
C TRP A 49 -4.04 -0.77 -0.80
N ASP A 50 -4.55 -0.45 0.39
CA ASP A 50 -5.11 0.89 0.64
C ASP A 50 -4.03 1.98 0.53
N LEU A 51 -2.81 1.73 1.03
CA LEU A 51 -1.67 2.63 0.81
C LEU A 51 -1.34 2.79 -0.68
N PHE A 52 -1.31 1.69 -1.44
CA PHE A 52 -1.10 1.73 -2.89
C PHE A 52 -2.16 2.60 -3.60
N TYR A 53 -3.45 2.39 -3.29
CA TYR A 53 -4.52 3.18 -3.90
C TYR A 53 -4.44 4.65 -3.51
N ALA A 54 -4.13 4.96 -2.25
CA ALA A 54 -3.96 6.33 -1.77
C ALA A 54 -2.76 7.02 -2.43
N ALA A 55 -1.59 6.37 -2.44
CA ALA A 55 -0.35 6.90 -2.99
C ALA A 55 -0.43 7.14 -4.51
N THR A 56 -1.15 6.29 -5.25
CA THR A 56 -1.29 6.38 -6.71
C THR A 56 -2.53 7.18 -7.16
N ARG A 57 -3.34 7.70 -6.23
CA ARG A 57 -4.58 8.42 -6.56
C ARG A 57 -4.33 9.71 -7.34
N PHE A 58 -3.27 10.44 -6.98
CA PHE A 58 -2.94 11.73 -7.57
C PHE A 58 -1.96 11.61 -8.75
N GLU A 59 -1.30 10.45 -8.88
CA GLU A 59 -0.35 10.13 -9.96
C GLU A 59 -1.01 9.16 -10.96
N LYS A 60 -2.03 9.64 -11.68
CA LYS A 60 -2.81 8.80 -12.60
C LYS A 60 -1.91 8.15 -13.68
N SER A 61 -0.95 8.90 -14.20
CA SER A 61 0.03 8.43 -15.18
C SER A 61 0.84 7.24 -14.67
N PHE A 62 1.24 7.27 -13.40
CA PHE A 62 2.01 6.19 -12.79
C PHE A 62 1.21 4.88 -12.72
N ARG A 63 -0.10 4.93 -12.45
CA ARG A 63 -0.94 3.73 -12.45
C ARG A 63 -1.05 3.10 -13.85
N ASP A 64 -1.20 3.93 -14.88
CA ASP A 64 -1.32 3.47 -16.27
C ASP A 64 0.00 2.84 -16.76
N GLU A 65 1.13 3.31 -16.25
CA GLU A 65 2.45 2.71 -16.49
C GLU A 65 2.62 1.32 -15.84
N LEU A 66 1.79 0.93 -14.87
CA LEU A 66 1.84 -0.39 -14.22
C LEU A 66 0.96 -1.44 -14.91
N THR A 67 0.34 -1.15 -16.05
CA THR A 67 -0.56 -2.07 -16.79
C THR A 67 0.07 -3.41 -17.18
N TYR A 68 1.40 -3.47 -17.25
CA TYR A 68 2.14 -4.70 -17.51
C TYR A 68 2.28 -5.63 -16.28
N LEU A 69 1.87 -5.15 -15.09
CA LEU A 69 1.90 -5.89 -13.84
C LEU A 69 0.54 -6.47 -13.50
N GLN A 70 0.56 -7.65 -12.91
CA GLN A 70 -0.60 -8.27 -12.27
C GLN A 70 -0.53 -8.00 -10.77
N ASP A 71 -1.66 -8.16 -10.09
CA ASP A 71 -1.79 -7.93 -8.65
C ASP A 71 -0.73 -8.66 -7.83
N SER A 72 -0.33 -9.87 -8.21
CA SER A 72 0.72 -10.64 -7.52
C SER A 72 2.09 -9.97 -7.59
N HIS A 73 2.43 -9.36 -8.74
CA HIS A 73 3.68 -8.63 -8.90
C HIS A 73 3.69 -7.35 -8.06
N ILE A 74 2.55 -6.64 -8.01
CA ILE A 74 2.38 -5.42 -7.20
C ILE A 74 2.41 -5.78 -5.71
N ASP A 75 1.68 -6.80 -5.28
CA ASP A 75 1.65 -7.25 -3.87
C ASP A 75 3.04 -7.66 -3.38
N THR A 76 3.85 -8.29 -4.24
CA THR A 76 5.24 -8.63 -3.93
C THR A 76 6.08 -7.36 -3.69
N ALA A 77 5.92 -6.33 -4.51
CA ALA A 77 6.59 -5.04 -4.30
C ALA A 77 6.13 -4.37 -3.00
N LEU A 78 4.82 -4.33 -2.76
CA LEU A 78 4.23 -3.72 -1.56
C LEU A 78 4.68 -4.39 -0.27
N ARG A 79 4.87 -5.72 -0.26
CA ARG A 79 5.42 -6.46 0.89
C ARG A 79 6.84 -6.02 1.26
N ASN A 80 7.63 -5.58 0.29
CA ASN A 80 9.00 -5.12 0.53
C ASN A 80 9.06 -3.62 0.92
N ILE A 81 8.03 -2.85 0.58
CA ILE A 81 7.96 -1.41 0.87
C ILE A 81 7.32 -1.15 2.24
N VAL A 82 6.22 -1.86 2.53
CA VAL A 82 5.35 -1.55 3.67
C VAL A 82 5.65 -2.50 4.82
N THR A 83 6.05 -1.92 5.95
CA THR A 83 6.22 -2.65 7.22
C THR A 83 4.88 -3.25 7.66
N PRO A 84 4.86 -4.54 8.04
CA PRO A 84 3.64 -5.16 8.54
C PRO A 84 3.20 -4.54 9.88
N ILE A 85 1.89 -4.55 10.10
CA ILE A 85 1.23 -4.08 11.31
C ILE A 85 0.56 -5.24 12.05
N GLU A 86 0.36 -5.04 13.35
CA GLU A 86 -0.33 -5.99 14.23
C GLU A 86 -1.79 -5.60 14.42
N ARG A 87 -2.68 -6.60 14.46
CA ARG A 87 -4.09 -6.39 14.78
C ARG A 87 -4.29 -6.28 16.28
N LYS A 88 -4.98 -5.23 16.74
CA LYS A 88 -5.24 -4.96 18.17
C LYS A 88 -6.74 -4.89 18.54
N PHE A 89 -7.63 -5.21 17.61
CA PHE A 89 -9.09 -5.21 17.78
C PHE A 89 -9.70 -6.56 17.41
#